data_AF-A0A0E0GG47-F1
#
_entry.id   AF-A0A0E0GG47-F1
#
_cell.length_a   1.000
_cell.length_b   1.000
_cell.length_c   1.000
_cell.angle_alpha   90.00
_cell.angle_beta   90.00
_cell.angle_gamma   90.00
#
_symmetry.space_group_name_H-M   'P 1'
#
loop_
_entity.id
_entity.type
_entity.pdbx_description
1 polymer ?
#
loop_
_entity_poly.entity_id
_entity_poly.type
_entity_poly.pdbx_seq_one_letter_code
_entity_poly.pdbx_strand_id
1 'polypeptide(L)'
;MAVARLVAARAPLLSPAAVAAAHRSPPALLRLAFAPLPARLAVPLRVAVGEPEPEEDARRAVAERAARKQSERRTYLVAAVMSSLGITSMAAAAVYYRFAWQMEVGNTPSPNSRSHLTITQFGNSFAAALKFLRVLDQGSGEIPVTEMFGTFALSVGAAVGMEFWARWAHRALWHASLWHMHESHHRPRDGPFELNDVFAIINAVPAMSLLAYGFFTRGLVPGLCFGAGLGITLFGMAYMFVHDGLVHRRFPVGPIANVPYFRRVAAAHQIHHMDKFEGVPYGLFLGPKELEEVGGIEELEKEIKRRIKRKETLDAIQ
;
A
#
# COMPACT_ATOMS: atom_id res chain seq x y z
N MET A 1 -55.69 12.55 -25.60
CA MET A 1 -55.92 13.63 -24.60
C MET A 1 -54.57 13.97 -23.95
N ALA A 2 -54.36 15.23 -23.53
CA ALA A 2 -53.24 15.83 -22.75
C ALA A 2 -51.93 15.02 -22.54
N VAL A 3 -50.71 15.47 -22.84
CA VAL A 3 -50.05 16.81 -22.87
C VAL A 3 -49.94 17.54 -21.51
N ALA A 4 -48.79 17.35 -20.85
CA ALA A 4 -48.08 18.33 -19.99
C ALA A 4 -46.63 17.81 -19.83
N ARG A 5 -45.55 18.43 -20.36
CA ARG A 5 -44.94 19.74 -20.01
C ARG A 5 -44.62 19.89 -18.52
N LEU A 6 -43.36 19.70 -18.16
CA LEU A 6 -42.71 20.44 -17.08
C LEU A 6 -41.51 21.22 -17.64
N VAL A 7 -41.24 22.40 -17.07
CA VAL A 7 -40.46 23.47 -17.71
C VAL A 7 -39.03 23.52 -17.18
N ALA A 8 -38.08 23.84 -18.07
CA ALA A 8 -36.69 24.07 -17.72
C ALA A 8 -36.51 25.36 -16.89
N ALA A 9 -35.97 25.24 -15.68
CA ALA A 9 -35.49 26.36 -14.90
C ALA A 9 -34.00 26.61 -15.20
N ARG A 10 -33.69 27.72 -15.87
CA ARG A 10 -32.35 28.09 -16.31
C ARG A 10 -31.66 28.91 -15.21
N ALA A 11 -30.68 28.34 -14.52
CA ALA A 11 -29.93 29.06 -13.50
C ALA A 11 -29.10 30.22 -14.12
N PRO A 12 -29.04 31.41 -13.50
CA PRO A 12 -28.28 32.54 -14.04
C PRO A 12 -26.77 32.35 -13.83
N LEU A 13 -26.01 32.54 -14.92
CA LEU A 13 -24.55 32.57 -14.90
C LEU A 13 -24.07 33.86 -14.20
N LEU A 14 -23.24 33.74 -13.17
CA LEU A 14 -22.58 34.87 -12.54
C LEU A 14 -21.33 35.29 -13.34
N SER A 15 -21.18 36.59 -13.55
CA SER A 15 -20.07 37.19 -14.30
C SER A 15 -18.76 37.20 -13.48
N PRO A 16 -17.56 37.06 -14.10
CA PRO A 16 -16.28 36.97 -13.38
C PRO A 16 -15.81 38.24 -12.65
N ALA A 17 -16.56 39.34 -12.70
CA ALA A 17 -16.10 40.66 -12.25
C ALA A 17 -16.34 40.97 -10.75
N ALA A 18 -16.96 40.06 -9.97
CA ALA A 18 -17.50 40.37 -8.64
C ALA A 18 -16.66 39.91 -7.42
N VAL A 19 -15.47 39.34 -7.61
CA VAL A 19 -14.65 38.75 -6.52
C VAL A 19 -13.44 39.61 -6.12
N ALA A 20 -13.18 40.72 -6.84
CA ALA A 20 -11.96 41.53 -6.68
C ALA A 20 -12.16 42.86 -5.91
N ALA A 21 -12.85 42.85 -4.77
CA ALA A 21 -13.00 44.03 -3.91
C ALA A 21 -13.30 43.71 -2.43
N ALA A 22 -12.33 43.12 -1.71
CA ALA A 22 -12.41 42.93 -0.26
C ALA A 22 -11.24 43.63 0.46
N HIS A 23 -11.58 44.71 1.17
CA HIS A 23 -10.81 45.49 2.16
C HIS A 23 -9.65 44.72 2.83
N ARG A 24 -8.38 45.16 2.81
CA ARG A 24 -7.78 46.42 3.33
C ARG A 24 -8.10 46.73 4.81
N SER A 25 -7.04 46.60 5.62
CA SER A 25 -6.77 47.24 6.93
C SER A 25 -7.38 46.61 8.20
N PRO A 26 -6.55 46.12 9.15
CA PRO A 26 -6.98 45.83 10.52
C PRO A 26 -7.05 47.11 11.37
N PRO A 27 -7.86 47.15 12.45
CA PRO A 27 -8.05 48.34 13.27
C PRO A 27 -6.89 48.57 14.26
N ALA A 28 -6.64 49.85 14.58
CA ALA A 28 -5.63 50.27 15.53
C ALA A 28 -6.05 50.02 16.99
N LEU A 29 -5.12 49.56 17.83
CA LEU A 29 -5.26 49.58 19.28
C LEU A 29 -4.13 50.39 19.94
N LEU A 30 -4.56 51.49 20.56
CA LEU A 30 -3.96 52.24 21.66
C LEU A 30 -2.43 52.17 21.88
N ARG A 31 -1.76 53.27 21.52
CA ARG A 31 -0.51 53.67 22.18
C ARG A 31 -0.83 54.14 23.61
N LEU A 32 -0.15 53.59 24.60
CA LEU A 32 0.05 54.25 25.90
C LEU A 32 1.53 54.57 26.06
N ALA A 33 1.83 55.85 26.31
CA ALA A 33 3.19 56.37 26.36
C ALA A 33 3.77 56.29 27.78
N PHE A 34 5.02 55.86 27.88
CA PHE A 34 5.88 56.13 29.04
C PHE A 34 7.30 56.48 28.54
N ALA A 35 7.73 57.70 28.84
CA ALA A 35 9.11 58.18 28.79
C ALA A 35 9.25 59.19 29.96
N PRO A 36 10.23 59.02 30.87
CA PRO A 36 11.56 59.66 30.76
C PRO A 36 12.72 58.68 31.13
N LEU A 37 14.02 58.98 31.12
CA LEU A 37 14.90 60.10 30.69
C LEU A 37 16.21 59.43 30.12
N PRO A 38 17.24 60.12 29.57
CA PRO A 38 18.30 59.46 28.79
C PRO A 38 19.47 58.90 29.63
N ALA A 39 20.01 57.76 29.18
CA ALA A 39 21.32 57.26 29.57
C ALA A 39 22.28 57.30 28.37
N ARG A 40 23.48 57.82 28.63
CA ARG A 40 24.56 58.24 27.71
C ARG A 40 24.92 57.23 26.60
N LEU A 41 25.44 57.77 25.49
CA LEU A 41 26.13 56.98 24.46
C LEU A 41 27.22 56.11 25.10
N ALA A 42 27.10 54.80 24.90
CA ALA A 42 28.22 53.87 24.88
C ALA A 42 28.18 53.18 23.52
N VAL A 43 29.00 53.65 22.58
CA VAL A 43 29.23 52.93 21.32
C VAL A 43 30.15 51.76 21.67
N PRO A 44 29.71 50.50 21.57
CA PRO A 44 30.64 49.38 21.67
C PRO A 44 31.56 49.45 20.44
N LEU A 45 32.87 49.45 20.69
CA LEU A 45 33.87 49.37 19.63
C LEU A 45 33.63 48.06 18.86
N ARG A 46 33.00 48.16 17.69
CA ARG A 46 32.74 47.02 16.81
C ARG A 46 34.07 46.56 16.24
N VAL A 47 34.73 45.63 16.95
CA VAL A 47 35.86 44.87 16.42
C VAL A 47 35.40 44.28 15.08
N ALA A 48 36.10 44.65 14.02
CA ALA A 48 35.84 44.14 12.69
C ALA A 48 36.27 42.67 12.62
N VAL A 49 35.41 41.79 13.13
CA VAL A 49 35.32 40.43 12.59
C VAL A 49 34.92 40.62 11.13
N GLY A 50 35.77 40.17 10.20
CA GLY A 50 35.60 40.44 8.78
C GLY A 50 34.19 40.09 8.31
N GLU A 51 33.61 40.96 7.49
CA GLU A 51 32.34 40.67 6.81
C GLU A 51 32.52 39.31 6.08
N PRO A 52 31.72 38.27 6.38
CA PRO A 52 31.86 36.99 5.69
C PRO A 52 31.56 37.22 4.21
N GLU A 53 32.45 36.72 3.35
CA GLU A 53 32.27 36.84 1.90
C GLU A 53 30.90 36.25 1.52
N PRO A 54 30.08 36.93 0.68
CA PRO A 54 28.71 36.50 0.40
C PRO A 54 28.62 35.11 -0.25
N GLU A 55 29.73 34.60 -0.79
CA GLU A 55 29.85 33.23 -1.26
C GLU A 55 29.87 32.19 -0.11
N GLU A 56 30.46 32.52 1.03
CA GLU A 56 30.52 31.63 2.21
C GLU A 56 29.14 31.47 2.85
N ASP A 57 28.39 32.57 3.00
CA ASP A 57 27.00 32.53 3.48
C ASP A 57 26.08 31.77 2.51
N ALA A 58 26.26 31.92 1.20
CA ALA A 58 25.54 31.14 0.20
C ALA A 58 25.85 29.63 0.31
N ARG A 59 27.14 29.27 0.43
CA ARG A 59 27.59 27.87 0.64
C ARG A 59 27.02 27.30 1.94
N ARG A 60 27.01 28.08 3.02
CA ARG A 60 26.44 27.71 4.32
C ARG A 60 24.92 27.49 4.24
N ALA A 61 24.18 28.39 3.60
CA ALA A 61 22.74 28.22 3.40
C ALA A 61 22.40 26.98 2.55
N VAL A 62 23.24 26.64 1.56
CA VAL A 62 23.13 25.39 0.80
C VAL A 62 23.41 24.17 1.68
N ALA A 63 24.47 24.20 2.50
CA ALA A 63 24.81 23.13 3.43
C ALA A 63 23.71 22.89 4.47
N GLU A 64 23.14 23.94 5.06
CA GLU A 64 22.02 23.85 6.01
C GLU A 64 20.75 23.29 5.34
N ARG A 65 20.45 23.67 4.10
CA ARG A 65 19.35 23.08 3.30
C ARG A 65 19.60 21.60 2.99
N ALA A 66 20.84 21.22 2.68
CA ALA A 66 21.21 19.82 2.45
C ALA A 66 21.09 18.98 3.73
N ALA A 67 21.57 19.50 4.86
CA ALA A 67 21.44 18.86 6.17
C ALA A 67 19.98 18.69 6.59
N ARG A 68 19.13 19.71 6.39
CA ARG A 68 17.67 19.61 6.63
C ARG A 68 17.04 18.50 5.79
N LYS A 69 17.27 18.48 4.47
CA LYS A 69 16.79 17.40 3.58
C LYS A 69 17.32 16.02 3.97
N GLN A 70 18.54 15.92 4.48
CA GLN A 70 19.10 14.66 4.98
C GLN A 70 18.41 14.22 6.28
N SER A 71 18.14 15.14 7.21
CA SER A 71 17.40 14.86 8.44
C SER A 71 15.95 14.45 8.15
N GLU A 72 15.26 15.13 7.23
CA GLU A 72 13.93 14.75 6.75
C GLU A 72 13.92 13.34 6.16
N ARG A 73 14.83 13.03 5.23
CA ARG A 73 14.97 11.69 4.64
C ARG A 73 15.24 10.61 5.69
N ARG A 74 16.08 10.90 6.70
CA ARG A 74 16.32 9.98 7.83
C ARG A 74 15.06 9.78 8.67
N THR A 75 14.33 10.84 8.99
CA THR A 75 13.06 10.76 9.74
C THR A 75 12.01 9.95 8.97
N TYR A 76 11.84 10.20 7.67
CA TYR A 76 10.93 9.41 6.83
C TYR A 76 11.35 7.94 6.72
N LEU A 77 12.65 7.65 6.60
CA LEU A 77 13.16 6.28 6.59
C LEU A 77 12.90 5.57 7.92
N VAL A 78 13.19 6.22 9.06
CA VAL A 78 12.91 5.66 10.39
C VAL A 78 11.41 5.42 10.58
N ALA A 79 10.56 6.39 10.20
CA ALA A 79 9.11 6.22 10.25
C ALA A 79 8.65 5.04 9.37
N ALA A 80 9.11 4.95 8.12
CA ALA A 80 8.77 3.86 7.22
C ALA A 80 9.21 2.50 7.77
N VAL A 81 10.43 2.38 8.33
CA VAL A 81 10.94 1.16 8.96
C VAL A 81 10.09 0.77 10.17
N MET A 82 9.82 1.71 11.08
CA MET A 82 9.00 1.46 12.28
C MET A 82 7.55 1.09 11.93
N SER A 83 6.92 1.76 10.95
CA SER A 83 5.59 1.40 10.47
C SER A 83 5.58 0.03 9.80
N SER A 84 6.58 -0.30 8.98
CA SER A 84 6.70 -1.60 8.31
C SER A 84 6.87 -2.73 9.33
N LEU A 85 7.75 -2.54 10.32
CA LEU A 85 7.91 -3.47 11.44
C LEU A 85 6.61 -3.63 12.23
N GLY A 86 5.96 -2.52 12.63
CA GLY A 86 4.70 -2.56 13.38
C GLY A 86 3.57 -3.30 12.64
N ILE A 87 3.39 -3.01 11.34
CA ILE A 87 2.37 -3.68 10.51
C ILE A 87 2.70 -5.16 10.32
N THR A 88 3.97 -5.50 10.05
CA THR A 88 4.40 -6.89 9.86
C THR A 88 4.27 -7.69 11.16
N SER A 89 4.69 -7.13 12.30
CA SER A 89 4.50 -7.74 13.61
C SER A 89 3.03 -7.89 13.97
N MET A 90 2.17 -6.92 13.65
CA MET A 90 0.73 -7.03 13.87
C MET A 90 0.08 -8.10 13.00
N ALA A 91 0.48 -8.23 11.73
CA ALA A 91 0.01 -9.28 10.83
C ALA A 91 0.47 -10.67 11.29
N ALA A 92 1.74 -10.82 11.66
CA ALA A 92 2.28 -12.06 12.21
C ALA A 92 1.59 -12.44 13.54
N ALA A 93 1.36 -11.46 14.42
CA ALA A 93 0.61 -11.66 15.66
C ALA A 93 -0.85 -12.05 15.39
N ALA A 94 -1.53 -11.45 14.41
CA ALA A 94 -2.90 -11.80 14.07
C ALA A 94 -3.02 -13.25 13.56
N VAL A 95 -2.11 -13.70 12.68
CA VAL A 95 -2.04 -15.10 12.25
C VAL A 95 -1.72 -16.01 13.44
N TYR A 96 -0.71 -15.67 14.23
CA TYR A 96 -0.32 -16.44 15.41
C TYR A 96 -1.46 -16.61 16.42
N TYR A 97 -2.10 -15.51 16.83
CA TYR A 97 -3.25 -15.55 17.75
C TYR A 97 -4.42 -16.32 17.14
N ARG A 98 -4.66 -16.23 15.83
CA ARG A 98 -5.74 -17.01 15.19
C ARG A 98 -5.52 -18.52 15.27
N PHE A 99 -4.28 -18.99 15.12
CA PHE A 99 -3.92 -20.40 15.29
C PHE A 99 -3.85 -20.80 16.77
N ALA A 100 -3.29 -19.98 17.66
CA ALA A 100 -3.28 -20.26 19.11
C ALA A 100 -4.71 -20.42 19.66
N TRP A 101 -5.63 -19.56 19.22
CA TRP A 101 -7.05 -19.61 19.56
C TRP A 101 -7.81 -20.82 18.97
N GLN A 102 -7.25 -21.50 17.97
CA GLN A 102 -7.75 -22.83 17.55
C GLN A 102 -7.32 -23.89 18.56
N MET A 103 -6.05 -23.88 18.96
CA MET A 103 -5.49 -24.88 19.88
C MET A 103 -6.18 -24.89 21.26
N GLU A 104 -6.66 -23.74 21.73
CA GLU A 104 -7.44 -23.63 22.97
C GLU A 104 -8.75 -24.45 22.96
N VAL A 105 -9.35 -24.69 21.79
CA VAL A 105 -10.69 -25.30 21.66
C VAL A 105 -10.72 -26.78 22.04
N GLY A 106 -9.59 -27.48 21.95
CA GLY A 106 -9.53 -28.88 22.38
C GLY A 106 -9.84 -29.08 23.86
N ASN A 107 -9.62 -28.06 24.68
CA ASN A 107 -9.69 -28.15 26.13
C ASN A 107 -11.09 -27.74 26.65
N THR A 108 -12.11 -28.54 26.35
CA THR A 108 -13.46 -28.28 26.87
C THR A 108 -13.72 -28.94 28.22
N PRO A 109 -14.24 -28.16 29.17
CA PRO A 109 -15.28 -28.66 30.04
C PRO A 109 -16.56 -27.80 29.96
N SER A 110 -17.65 -28.42 29.49
CA SER A 110 -19.06 -28.01 29.64
C SER A 110 -19.56 -26.73 28.90
N PRO A 111 -20.81 -26.72 28.37
CA PRO A 111 -21.29 -25.65 27.46
C PRO A 111 -21.58 -24.28 28.09
N ASN A 112 -21.48 -24.12 29.42
CA ASN A 112 -22.01 -22.94 30.13
C ASN A 112 -21.03 -21.76 30.31
N SER A 113 -19.80 -21.84 29.80
CA SER A 113 -18.81 -20.76 29.91
C SER A 113 -18.76 -19.86 28.66
N ARG A 114 -19.78 -19.02 28.46
CA ARG A 114 -19.70 -17.91 27.47
C ARG A 114 -18.83 -16.77 28.02
N SER A 115 -17.52 -16.91 27.91
CA SER A 115 -16.60 -15.78 28.09
C SER A 115 -16.72 -14.82 26.90
N HIS A 116 -17.54 -13.78 27.06
CA HIS A 116 -17.57 -12.64 26.14
C HIS A 116 -16.22 -11.92 26.18
N LEU A 117 -15.39 -12.11 25.14
CA LEU A 117 -14.15 -11.37 24.98
C LEU A 117 -14.47 -9.95 24.49
N THR A 118 -14.70 -9.03 25.42
CA THR A 118 -15.04 -7.64 25.11
C THR A 118 -13.81 -6.89 24.58
N ILE A 119 -14.06 -5.99 23.61
CA ILE A 119 -13.06 -5.19 22.87
C ILE A 119 -12.04 -4.47 23.77
N THR A 120 -12.40 -4.18 25.03
CA THR A 120 -11.54 -3.52 26.03
C THR A 120 -10.29 -4.31 26.45
N GLN A 121 -10.17 -5.62 26.15
CA GLN A 121 -8.99 -6.40 26.57
C GLN A 121 -7.75 -6.27 25.68
N PHE A 122 -7.83 -5.60 24.52
CA PHE A 122 -6.66 -5.37 23.65
C PHE A 122 -5.59 -4.43 24.24
N GLY A 123 -5.90 -3.68 25.31
CA GLY A 123 -5.01 -2.64 25.85
C GLY A 123 -3.77 -3.14 26.60
N ASN A 124 -3.72 -4.39 27.06
CA ASN A 124 -2.62 -4.92 27.89
C ASN A 124 -2.02 -6.20 27.31
N SER A 125 -1.13 -6.06 26.33
CA SER A 125 -0.39 -7.17 25.69
C SER A 125 0.33 -8.08 26.70
N PHE A 126 0.77 -7.54 27.84
CA PHE A 126 1.38 -8.31 28.93
C PHE A 126 0.38 -9.23 29.66
N ALA A 127 -0.87 -8.79 29.84
CA ALA A 127 -1.91 -9.62 30.46
C ALA A 127 -2.40 -10.73 29.50
N ALA A 128 -2.40 -10.45 28.19
CA ALA A 128 -2.60 -11.47 27.17
C ALA A 128 -1.47 -12.52 27.20
N ALA A 129 -0.21 -12.09 27.25
CA ALA A 129 0.95 -12.98 27.38
C ALA A 129 0.96 -13.80 28.68
N LEU A 130 0.53 -13.23 29.83
CA LEU A 130 0.42 -13.97 31.09
C LEU A 130 -0.73 -14.99 31.09
N LYS A 131 -1.87 -14.67 30.47
CA LYS A 131 -2.94 -15.66 30.24
C LYS A 131 -2.43 -16.79 29.34
N PHE A 132 -1.72 -16.44 28.27
CA PHE A 132 -1.15 -17.41 27.33
C PHE A 132 -0.13 -18.35 28.00
N LEU A 133 0.75 -17.85 28.89
CA LEU A 133 1.66 -18.71 29.66
C LEU A 133 0.91 -19.77 30.50
N ARG A 134 -0.28 -19.43 31.02
CA ARG A 134 -1.13 -20.36 31.78
C ARG A 134 -1.95 -21.31 30.89
N VAL A 135 -2.15 -20.98 29.63
CA VAL A 135 -2.78 -21.86 28.63
C VAL A 135 -1.80 -22.93 28.16
N LEU A 136 -0.53 -22.58 27.96
CA LEU A 136 0.55 -23.54 27.66
C LEU A 136 0.73 -24.61 28.76
N ASP A 137 0.44 -24.26 30.01
CA ASP A 137 0.50 -25.13 31.20
C ASP A 137 -0.69 -26.13 31.28
N GLN A 138 -1.76 -25.92 30.49
CA GLN A 138 -3.02 -26.68 30.56
C GLN A 138 -3.33 -27.48 29.27
N GLY A 139 -2.30 -27.97 28.58
CA GLY A 139 -2.44 -28.70 27.33
C GLY A 139 -2.99 -30.13 27.47
N SER A 140 -4.32 -30.29 27.47
CA SER A 140 -4.99 -31.61 27.45
C SER A 140 -6.14 -31.71 26.43
N GLY A 141 -6.09 -30.94 25.34
CA GLY A 141 -7.20 -30.79 24.40
C GLY A 141 -7.01 -31.42 23.01
N GLU A 142 -8.10 -31.88 22.41
CA GLU A 142 -8.13 -32.33 21.00
C GLU A 142 -7.83 -31.17 20.03
N ILE A 143 -6.72 -31.27 19.30
CA ILE A 143 -6.33 -30.28 18.28
C ILE A 143 -7.42 -30.25 17.18
N PRO A 144 -7.98 -29.08 16.79
CA PRO A 144 -8.99 -28.99 15.74
C PRO A 144 -8.35 -29.10 14.34
N VAL A 145 -7.77 -30.27 14.04
CA VAL A 145 -6.98 -30.54 12.82
C VAL A 145 -7.76 -30.16 11.56
N THR A 146 -9.06 -30.44 11.49
CA THR A 146 -9.92 -30.08 10.35
C THR A 146 -10.01 -28.58 10.12
N GLU A 147 -10.11 -27.76 11.17
CA GLU A 147 -10.14 -26.30 11.03
C GLU A 147 -8.76 -25.76 10.64
N MET A 148 -7.68 -26.23 11.28
CA MET A 148 -6.31 -25.79 10.97
C MET A 148 -5.90 -26.16 9.54
N PHE A 149 -6.12 -27.42 9.15
CA PHE A 149 -5.86 -27.91 7.80
C PHE A 149 -6.73 -27.18 6.77
N GLY A 150 -8.02 -27.00 7.05
CA GLY A 150 -8.92 -26.23 6.20
C GLY A 150 -8.46 -24.78 6.02
N THR A 151 -8.06 -24.11 7.10
CA THR A 151 -7.52 -22.74 7.09
C THR A 151 -6.26 -22.66 6.21
N PHE A 152 -5.32 -23.57 6.39
CA PHE A 152 -4.09 -23.63 5.59
C PHE A 152 -4.36 -23.95 4.11
N ALA A 153 -5.18 -24.97 3.83
CA ALA A 153 -5.54 -25.38 2.48
C ALA A 153 -6.29 -24.28 1.72
N LEU A 154 -7.21 -23.56 2.36
CA LEU A 154 -7.88 -22.40 1.76
C LEU A 154 -6.92 -21.22 1.57
N SER A 155 -5.92 -21.01 2.42
CA SER A 155 -4.91 -19.97 2.21
C SER A 155 -4.03 -20.26 1.00
N VAL A 156 -3.55 -21.49 0.84
CA VAL A 156 -2.75 -21.88 -0.34
C VAL A 156 -3.63 -21.91 -1.59
N GLY A 157 -4.82 -22.51 -1.49
CA GLY A 157 -5.78 -22.65 -2.58
C GLY A 157 -6.30 -21.30 -3.10
N ALA A 158 -6.59 -20.34 -2.21
CA ALA A 158 -6.99 -19.00 -2.62
C ALA A 158 -5.82 -18.19 -3.20
N ALA A 159 -4.60 -18.31 -2.65
CA ALA A 159 -3.43 -17.64 -3.21
C ALA A 159 -3.12 -18.10 -4.65
N VAL A 160 -3.25 -19.41 -4.93
CA VAL A 160 -3.09 -19.97 -6.28
C VAL A 160 -4.31 -19.64 -7.16
N GLY A 161 -5.52 -19.81 -6.64
CA GLY A 161 -6.78 -19.54 -7.35
C GLY A 161 -6.92 -18.09 -7.80
N MET A 162 -6.36 -17.14 -7.05
CA MET A 162 -6.35 -15.72 -7.42
C MET A 162 -5.58 -15.42 -8.70
N GLU A 163 -4.58 -16.21 -9.10
CA GLU A 163 -3.93 -16.05 -10.42
C GLU A 163 -4.90 -16.38 -11.55
N PHE A 164 -5.68 -17.46 -11.41
CA PHE A 164 -6.69 -17.84 -12.40
C PHE A 164 -7.85 -16.83 -12.45
N TRP A 165 -8.31 -16.36 -11.28
CA TRP A 165 -9.31 -15.30 -11.18
C TRP A 165 -8.81 -13.99 -11.80
N ALA A 166 -7.60 -13.55 -11.47
CA ALA A 166 -7.00 -12.33 -12.01
C ALA A 166 -6.82 -12.44 -13.52
N ARG A 167 -6.28 -13.55 -14.04
CA ARG A 167 -6.19 -13.83 -15.49
C ARG A 167 -7.55 -13.72 -16.19
N TRP A 168 -8.58 -14.35 -15.63
CA TRP A 168 -9.93 -14.30 -16.18
C TRP A 168 -10.52 -12.88 -16.11
N ALA A 169 -10.46 -12.22 -14.96
CA ALA A 169 -11.00 -10.87 -14.76
C ALA A 169 -10.28 -9.84 -15.64
N HIS A 170 -8.96 -9.96 -15.79
CA HIS A 170 -8.16 -9.12 -16.66
C HIS A 170 -8.64 -9.24 -18.13
N ARG A 171 -8.77 -10.45 -18.65
CA ARG A 171 -9.27 -10.68 -20.02
C ARG A 171 -10.75 -10.31 -20.21
N ALA A 172 -11.62 -10.79 -19.33
CA ALA A 172 -13.07 -10.79 -19.52
C ALA A 172 -13.78 -9.54 -18.96
N LEU A 173 -13.13 -8.79 -18.06
CA LEU A 173 -13.67 -7.57 -17.47
C LEU A 173 -12.79 -6.36 -17.79
N TRP A 174 -11.50 -6.39 -17.47
CA TRP A 174 -10.62 -5.22 -17.59
C TRP A 174 -10.29 -4.86 -19.05
N HIS A 175 -10.15 -5.83 -19.95
CA HIS A 175 -10.06 -5.61 -21.41
C HIS A 175 -11.41 -5.55 -22.12
N ALA A 176 -12.51 -5.51 -21.37
CA ALA A 176 -13.86 -5.43 -21.91
C ALA A 176 -14.65 -4.28 -21.25
N SER A 177 -15.59 -4.59 -20.35
CA SER A 177 -16.50 -3.62 -19.75
C SER A 177 -15.81 -2.58 -18.84
N LEU A 178 -14.63 -2.89 -18.30
CA LEU A 178 -13.88 -2.04 -17.37
C LEU A 178 -12.61 -1.44 -18.01
N TRP A 179 -12.50 -1.44 -19.34
CA TRP A 179 -11.37 -0.83 -20.06
C TRP A 179 -11.14 0.62 -19.68
N HIS A 180 -12.20 1.41 -19.43
CA HIS A 180 -12.04 2.81 -19.04
C HIS A 180 -11.28 3.01 -17.70
N MET A 181 -11.17 1.97 -16.86
CA MET A 181 -10.33 1.98 -15.66
C MET A 181 -8.92 1.47 -15.98
N HIS A 182 -8.85 0.36 -16.70
CA HIS A 182 -7.61 -0.35 -17.01
C HIS A 182 -6.75 0.37 -18.08
N GLU A 183 -7.32 1.21 -18.92
CA GLU A 183 -6.59 1.99 -19.93
C GLU A 183 -5.50 2.87 -19.31
N SER A 184 -5.74 3.39 -18.10
CA SER A 184 -4.74 4.17 -17.35
C SER A 184 -3.44 3.39 -17.07
N HIS A 185 -3.53 2.06 -17.07
CA HIS A 185 -2.42 1.13 -16.84
C HIS A 185 -1.60 0.84 -18.10
N HIS A 186 -2.23 0.91 -19.27
CA HIS A 186 -1.58 0.68 -20.58
C HIS A 186 -0.88 1.91 -21.12
N ARG A 187 -1.27 3.10 -20.64
CA ARG A 187 -0.67 4.37 -21.03
C ARG A 187 0.54 4.70 -20.14
N PRO A 188 1.47 5.55 -20.60
CA PRO A 188 2.52 6.08 -19.73
C PRO A 188 1.93 6.78 -18.51
N ARG A 189 2.31 6.34 -17.31
CA ARG A 189 1.80 6.85 -16.03
C ARG A 189 2.02 8.35 -15.85
N ASP A 190 0.98 9.04 -15.41
CA ASP A 190 1.05 10.41 -14.88
C ASP A 190 0.69 10.40 -13.39
N GLY A 191 1.57 10.97 -12.54
CA GLY A 191 1.39 11.00 -11.09
C GLY A 191 1.51 9.65 -10.37
N PRO A 192 1.36 9.62 -9.03
CA PRO A 192 1.59 8.43 -8.19
C PRO A 192 0.44 7.41 -8.15
N PHE A 193 -0.74 7.76 -8.64
CA PHE A 193 -1.95 6.92 -8.62
C PHE A 193 -2.58 6.84 -10.01
N GLU A 194 -3.15 5.68 -10.34
CA GLU A 194 -3.87 5.41 -11.59
C GLU A 194 -5.32 4.98 -11.28
N LEU A 195 -6.25 5.17 -12.23
CA LEU A 195 -7.63 4.70 -12.05
C LEU A 195 -7.70 3.16 -11.94
N ASN A 196 -6.71 2.46 -12.49
CA ASN A 196 -6.48 1.03 -12.33
C ASN A 196 -6.27 0.59 -10.86
N ASP A 197 -5.78 1.47 -9.98
CA ASP A 197 -5.52 1.16 -8.57
C ASP A 197 -6.80 0.82 -7.80
N VAL A 198 -7.96 1.24 -8.31
CA VAL A 198 -9.27 0.87 -7.76
C VAL A 198 -9.48 -0.65 -7.78
N PHE A 199 -8.88 -1.39 -8.72
CA PHE A 199 -8.95 -2.87 -8.70
C PHE A 199 -8.24 -3.48 -7.48
N ALA A 200 -7.15 -2.88 -7.00
CA ALA A 200 -6.50 -3.33 -5.77
C ALA A 200 -7.43 -3.13 -4.56
N ILE A 201 -8.12 -1.99 -4.49
CA ILE A 201 -9.11 -1.70 -3.43
C ILE A 201 -10.29 -2.67 -3.49
N ILE A 202 -10.85 -2.91 -4.68
CA ILE A 202 -11.97 -3.85 -4.89
C ILE A 202 -11.63 -5.27 -4.43
N ASN A 203 -10.39 -5.73 -4.61
CA ASN A 203 -9.97 -7.06 -4.14
C ASN A 203 -9.55 -7.06 -2.65
N ALA A 204 -9.03 -5.95 -2.13
CA ALA A 204 -8.63 -5.82 -0.73
C ALA A 204 -9.83 -5.83 0.24
N VAL A 205 -10.96 -5.20 -0.12
CA VAL A 205 -12.14 -5.11 0.76
C VAL A 205 -12.73 -6.49 1.11
N PRO A 206 -12.97 -7.41 0.15
CA PRO A 206 -13.35 -8.80 0.45
C PRO A 206 -12.31 -9.55 1.29
N ALA A 207 -11.02 -9.40 0.98
CA ALA A 207 -9.96 -10.07 1.72
C ALA A 207 -9.92 -9.63 3.20
N MET A 208 -9.97 -8.33 3.46
CA MET A 208 -10.05 -7.76 4.81
C MET A 208 -11.33 -8.18 5.53
N SER A 209 -12.46 -8.25 4.84
CA SER A 209 -13.74 -8.68 5.41
C SER A 209 -13.72 -10.15 5.82
N LEU A 210 -13.14 -11.02 5.00
CA LEU A 210 -12.94 -12.44 5.28
C LEU A 210 -11.97 -12.67 6.43
N LEU A 211 -10.85 -11.94 6.47
CA LEU A 211 -9.90 -11.95 7.59
C LEU A 211 -10.55 -11.48 8.89
N ALA A 212 -11.29 -10.36 8.88
CA ALA A 212 -11.96 -9.84 10.06
C ALA A 212 -13.03 -10.81 10.59
N TYR A 213 -13.93 -11.28 9.72
CA TYR A 213 -14.94 -12.27 10.11
C TYR A 213 -14.30 -13.54 10.66
N GLY A 214 -13.27 -14.05 9.98
CA GLY A 214 -12.55 -15.24 10.36
C GLY A 214 -11.71 -15.09 11.63
N PHE A 215 -11.27 -13.88 11.98
CA PHE A 215 -10.51 -13.58 13.20
C PHE A 215 -11.42 -13.40 14.42
N PHE A 216 -12.53 -12.68 14.27
CA PHE A 216 -13.45 -12.39 15.39
C PHE A 216 -14.50 -13.49 15.65
N THR A 217 -14.67 -14.45 14.74
CA THR A 217 -15.67 -15.53 14.86
C THR A 217 -14.99 -16.90 15.01
N ARG A 218 -15.55 -17.79 15.84
CA ARG A 218 -15.01 -19.15 16.08
C ARG A 218 -15.67 -20.21 15.20
N GLY A 219 -14.93 -21.26 14.90
CA GLY A 219 -15.41 -22.49 14.24
C GLY A 219 -14.92 -22.64 12.80
N LEU A 220 -15.28 -23.79 12.21
CA LEU A 220 -14.76 -24.23 10.91
C LEU A 220 -14.96 -23.19 9.80
N VAL A 221 -16.18 -22.68 9.62
CA VAL A 221 -16.50 -21.72 8.54
C VAL A 221 -15.69 -20.41 8.69
N PRO A 222 -15.64 -19.75 9.88
CA PRO A 222 -14.70 -18.65 10.12
C PRO A 222 -13.22 -18.99 9.86
N GLY A 223 -12.76 -20.21 10.20
CA GLY A 223 -11.39 -20.65 9.88
C GLY A 223 -11.12 -20.70 8.38
N LEU A 224 -12.05 -21.28 7.61
CA LEU A 224 -12.00 -21.30 6.14
C LEU A 224 -12.04 -19.89 5.55
N CYS A 225 -12.86 -18.98 6.10
CA CYS A 225 -12.89 -17.57 5.70
C CYS A 225 -11.56 -16.86 6.00
N PHE A 226 -10.97 -17.07 7.17
CA PHE A 226 -9.66 -16.51 7.51
C PHE A 226 -8.58 -17.01 6.54
N GLY A 227 -8.57 -18.30 6.25
CA GLY A 227 -7.68 -18.92 5.27
C GLY A 227 -7.83 -18.28 3.88
N ALA A 228 -9.06 -18.21 3.36
CA ALA A 228 -9.34 -17.60 2.06
C ALA A 228 -8.90 -16.12 2.00
N GLY A 229 -9.24 -15.33 3.02
CA GLY A 229 -8.83 -13.94 3.13
C GLY A 229 -7.31 -13.78 3.17
N LEU A 230 -6.60 -14.62 3.93
CA LEU A 230 -5.14 -14.66 4.00
C LEU A 230 -4.54 -14.99 2.62
N GLY A 231 -5.08 -15.98 1.92
CA GLY A 231 -4.62 -16.35 0.57
C GLY A 231 -4.78 -15.22 -0.45
N ILE A 232 -5.94 -14.53 -0.45
CA ILE A 232 -6.17 -13.36 -1.31
C ILE A 232 -5.20 -12.23 -0.96
N THR A 233 -4.95 -11.96 0.33
CA THR A 233 -3.98 -10.95 0.77
C THR A 233 -2.55 -11.31 0.35
N LEU A 234 -2.13 -12.57 0.49
CA LEU A 234 -0.81 -13.04 0.06
C LEU A 234 -0.62 -12.89 -1.45
N PHE A 235 -1.63 -13.23 -2.26
CA PHE A 235 -1.61 -12.98 -3.70
C PHE A 235 -1.55 -11.49 -4.01
N GLY A 236 -2.38 -10.66 -3.37
CA GLY A 236 -2.37 -9.21 -3.57
C GLY A 236 -1.02 -8.56 -3.25
N MET A 237 -0.35 -9.00 -2.19
CA MET A 237 1.01 -8.56 -1.85
C MET A 237 2.02 -9.02 -2.91
N ALA A 238 1.96 -10.28 -3.36
CA ALA A 238 2.84 -10.79 -4.41
C ALA A 238 2.63 -10.05 -5.74
N TYR A 239 1.37 -9.75 -6.08
CA TYR A 239 0.99 -8.96 -7.24
C TYR A 239 1.59 -7.55 -7.12
N MET A 240 1.36 -6.83 -6.03
CA MET A 240 1.94 -5.50 -5.80
C MET A 240 3.48 -5.50 -5.93
N PHE A 241 4.19 -6.46 -5.36
CA PHE A 241 5.66 -6.52 -5.51
C PHE A 241 6.11 -6.83 -6.94
N VAL A 242 5.46 -7.76 -7.64
CA VAL A 242 5.91 -8.19 -8.97
C VAL A 242 5.39 -7.27 -10.07
N HIS A 243 4.09 -6.99 -10.10
CA HIS A 243 3.46 -6.10 -11.06
C HIS A 243 3.89 -4.64 -10.84
N ASP A 244 3.41 -4.00 -9.77
CA ASP A 244 3.64 -2.58 -9.51
C ASP A 244 5.12 -2.27 -9.25
N GLY A 245 5.77 -3.08 -8.42
CA GLY A 245 7.18 -2.94 -8.05
C GLY A 245 8.14 -3.29 -9.18
N LEU A 246 8.10 -4.52 -9.71
CA LEU A 246 9.08 -4.99 -10.70
C LEU A 246 8.74 -4.63 -12.15
N VAL A 247 7.49 -4.81 -12.60
CA VAL A 247 7.12 -4.51 -14.00
C VAL A 247 7.00 -2.99 -14.20
N HIS A 248 6.20 -2.32 -13.38
CA HIS A 248 5.88 -0.89 -13.51
C HIS A 248 6.86 0.04 -12.79
N ARG A 249 7.78 -0.50 -11.99
CA ARG A 249 8.83 0.27 -11.29
C ARG A 249 8.26 1.38 -10.41
N ARG A 250 7.07 1.19 -9.84
CA ARG A 250 6.44 2.15 -8.91
C ARG A 250 7.28 2.33 -7.63
N PHE A 251 7.99 1.28 -7.20
CA PHE A 251 8.91 1.30 -6.07
C PHE A 251 10.04 0.25 -6.24
N PRO A 252 11.20 0.40 -5.59
CA PRO A 252 12.31 -0.54 -5.72
C PRO A 252 12.02 -1.88 -5.01
N VAL A 253 12.19 -2.99 -5.73
CA VAL A 253 11.98 -4.37 -5.21
C VAL A 253 13.29 -5.09 -4.81
N GLY A 254 14.41 -4.39 -4.85
CA GLY A 254 15.72 -4.93 -4.46
C GLY A 254 16.14 -6.17 -5.27
N PRO A 255 16.75 -7.19 -4.63
CA PRO A 255 17.28 -8.37 -5.32
C PRO A 255 16.26 -9.20 -6.11
N ILE A 256 14.95 -9.07 -5.83
CA ILE A 256 13.88 -9.81 -6.51
C ILE A 256 13.90 -9.55 -8.03
N ALA A 257 14.28 -8.34 -8.46
CA ALA A 257 14.44 -7.99 -9.87
C ALA A 257 15.49 -8.84 -10.61
N ASN A 258 16.41 -9.47 -9.88
CA ASN A 258 17.48 -10.29 -10.45
C ASN A 258 17.09 -11.76 -10.62
N VAL A 259 15.96 -12.23 -10.11
CA VAL A 259 15.52 -13.63 -10.25
C VAL A 259 15.10 -13.92 -11.71
N PRO A 260 15.67 -14.92 -12.41
CA PRO A 260 15.39 -15.17 -13.83
C PRO A 260 13.90 -15.34 -14.16
N TYR A 261 13.14 -16.04 -13.31
CA TYR A 261 11.70 -16.22 -13.49
C TYR A 261 10.94 -14.89 -13.43
N PHE A 262 11.21 -14.02 -12.45
CA PHE A 262 10.54 -12.73 -12.36
C PHE A 262 10.96 -11.76 -13.49
N ARG A 263 12.18 -11.88 -14.03
CA ARG A 263 12.55 -11.18 -15.28
C ARG A 263 11.71 -11.66 -16.47
N ARG A 264 11.44 -12.96 -16.58
CA ARG A 264 10.58 -13.56 -17.62
C ARG A 264 9.12 -13.13 -17.48
N VAL A 265 8.57 -13.12 -16.25
CA VAL A 265 7.25 -12.54 -15.95
C VAL A 265 7.17 -11.07 -16.37
N ALA A 266 8.16 -10.26 -15.99
CA ALA A 266 8.17 -8.83 -16.31
C ALA A 266 8.37 -8.54 -17.81
N ALA A 267 8.99 -9.45 -18.57
CA ALA A 267 9.06 -9.38 -20.03
C ALA A 267 7.74 -9.81 -20.68
N ALA A 268 7.08 -10.84 -20.16
CA ALA A 268 5.77 -11.29 -20.64
C ALA A 268 4.70 -10.21 -20.47
N HIS A 269 4.64 -9.57 -19.30
CA HIS A 269 3.73 -8.45 -19.05
C HIS A 269 4.10 -7.18 -19.87
N GLN A 270 5.36 -7.03 -20.28
CA GLN A 270 5.74 -5.95 -21.19
C GLN A 270 5.19 -6.16 -22.61
N ILE A 271 5.06 -7.42 -23.05
CA ILE A 271 4.50 -7.79 -24.36
C ILE A 271 2.98 -7.57 -24.36
N HIS A 272 2.31 -7.83 -23.24
CA HIS A 272 0.91 -7.45 -23.01
C HIS A 272 0.66 -5.96 -23.30
N HIS A 273 1.47 -5.05 -22.73
CA HIS A 273 1.38 -3.61 -22.99
C HIS A 273 1.80 -3.16 -24.41
N MET A 274 2.33 -4.07 -25.23
CA MET A 274 2.56 -3.80 -26.65
C MET A 274 1.37 -4.22 -27.51
N ASP A 275 0.28 -4.70 -26.89
CA ASP A 275 -0.93 -5.25 -27.52
C ASP A 275 -0.63 -6.29 -28.62
N LYS A 276 0.40 -7.12 -28.35
CA LYS A 276 0.77 -8.24 -29.23
C LYS A 276 -0.08 -9.46 -28.88
N PHE A 277 -0.22 -10.38 -29.85
CA PHE A 277 -0.91 -11.65 -29.68
C PHE A 277 -2.34 -11.48 -29.12
N GLU A 278 -3.11 -10.52 -29.65
CA GLU A 278 -4.48 -10.21 -29.19
C GLU A 278 -4.55 -9.87 -27.69
N GLY A 279 -3.56 -9.12 -27.19
CA GLY A 279 -3.46 -8.75 -25.77
C GLY A 279 -2.97 -9.87 -24.84
N VAL A 280 -2.53 -11.03 -25.36
CA VAL A 280 -1.93 -12.09 -24.52
C VAL A 280 -0.49 -11.69 -24.10
N PRO A 281 -0.09 -11.86 -22.83
CA PRO A 281 -0.76 -12.58 -21.74
C PRO A 281 -1.66 -11.74 -20.82
N TYR A 282 -2.61 -12.40 -20.14
CA TYR A 282 -3.49 -11.78 -19.14
C TYR A 282 -3.17 -12.19 -17.69
N GLY A 283 -2.53 -13.34 -17.47
CA GLY A 283 -2.00 -13.76 -16.17
C GLY A 283 -0.67 -13.08 -15.85
N LEU A 284 -0.38 -12.87 -14.57
CA LEU A 284 0.89 -12.29 -14.13
C LEU A 284 1.96 -13.39 -14.08
N PHE A 285 1.74 -14.40 -13.23
CA PHE A 285 2.67 -15.50 -13.03
C PHE A 285 2.58 -16.56 -14.13
N LEU A 286 1.38 -16.77 -14.69
CA LEU A 286 1.14 -17.65 -15.83
C LEU A 286 1.43 -16.97 -17.19
N GLY A 287 1.65 -15.66 -17.23
CA GLY A 287 1.85 -14.94 -18.49
C GLY A 287 2.96 -15.48 -19.40
N PRO A 288 4.12 -15.93 -18.88
CA PRO A 288 5.14 -16.61 -19.69
C PRO A 288 4.67 -17.92 -20.33
N LYS A 289 3.69 -18.61 -19.74
CA LYS A 289 3.09 -19.84 -20.27
C LYS A 289 1.99 -19.52 -21.28
N GLU A 290 1.19 -18.49 -21.05
CA GLU A 290 0.21 -18.04 -22.06
C GLU A 290 0.89 -17.60 -23.36
N LEU A 291 2.05 -16.91 -23.26
CA LEU A 291 2.86 -16.60 -24.43
C LEU A 291 3.41 -17.86 -25.12
N GLU A 292 3.68 -18.93 -24.38
CA GLU A 292 4.06 -20.23 -24.95
C GLU A 292 2.90 -20.87 -25.73
N GLU A 293 1.70 -20.85 -25.14
CA GLU A 293 0.45 -21.38 -25.71
C GLU A 293 0.05 -20.67 -27.03
N VAL A 294 0.46 -19.40 -27.24
CA VAL A 294 0.23 -18.64 -28.50
C VAL A 294 1.47 -18.51 -29.42
N GLY A 295 2.56 -19.23 -29.14
CA GLY A 295 3.78 -19.20 -29.95
C GLY A 295 4.67 -17.96 -29.81
N GLY A 296 4.42 -17.10 -28.81
CA GLY A 296 5.14 -15.85 -28.54
C GLY A 296 6.51 -15.99 -27.85
N ILE A 297 7.10 -17.20 -27.81
CA ILE A 297 8.38 -17.46 -27.13
C ILE A 297 9.54 -16.63 -27.70
N GLU A 298 9.63 -16.47 -29.02
CA GLU A 298 10.71 -15.69 -29.65
C GLU A 298 10.70 -14.21 -29.22
N GLU A 299 9.51 -13.61 -29.18
CA GLU A 299 9.33 -12.22 -28.74
C GLU A 299 9.59 -12.09 -27.23
N LEU A 300 9.19 -13.09 -26.43
CA LEU A 300 9.49 -13.17 -25.00
C LEU A 300 11.01 -13.21 -24.75
N GLU A 301 11.75 -14.07 -25.44
CA GLU A 301 13.22 -14.10 -25.34
C GLU A 301 13.88 -12.79 -25.76
N LYS A 302 13.39 -12.18 -26.83
CA LYS A 302 13.89 -10.91 -27.35
C LYS A 302 13.69 -9.76 -26.35
N GLU A 303 12.54 -9.67 -25.70
CA GLU A 303 12.31 -8.66 -24.65
C GLU A 303 13.10 -8.99 -23.36
N ILE A 304 13.32 -10.25 -23.00
CA ILE A 304 14.25 -10.63 -21.92
C ILE A 304 15.68 -10.17 -22.23
N LYS A 305 16.21 -10.48 -23.42
CA LYS A 305 17.54 -10.06 -23.90
C LYS A 305 17.65 -8.52 -23.88
N ARG A 306 16.62 -7.81 -24.35
CA ARG A 306 16.53 -6.34 -24.30
C ARG A 306 16.54 -5.79 -22.87
N ARG A 307 15.84 -6.42 -21.93
CA ARG A 307 15.78 -6.02 -20.52
C ARG A 307 17.11 -6.23 -19.80
N ILE A 308 17.80 -7.34 -20.07
CA ILE A 308 19.15 -7.61 -19.58
C ILE A 308 20.12 -6.53 -20.09
N LYS A 309 20.20 -6.33 -21.41
CA LYS A 309 21.08 -5.31 -22.01
C LYS A 309 20.80 -3.89 -21.49
N ARG A 310 19.52 -3.53 -21.29
CA ARG A 310 19.13 -2.23 -20.70
C ARG A 310 19.64 -2.11 -19.27
N LYS A 311 19.58 -3.18 -18.47
CA LYS A 311 20.10 -3.19 -17.09
C LYS A 311 21.62 -3.05 -17.08
N GLU A 312 22.34 -3.84 -17.87
CA GLU A 312 23.80 -3.76 -18.00
C GLU A 312 24.26 -2.35 -18.40
N THR A 313 23.52 -1.70 -19.30
CA THR A 313 23.79 -0.30 -19.71
C THR A 313 23.56 0.69 -18.56
N LEU A 314 22.53 0.49 -17.72
CA LEU A 314 22.26 1.34 -16.57
C LEU A 314 23.29 1.13 -15.45
N ASP A 315 23.63 -0.14 -15.17
CA ASP A 315 24.62 -0.51 -14.16
C ASP A 315 26.04 -0.02 -14.54
N ALA A 316 26.34 0.14 -15.83
CA ALA A 316 27.62 0.67 -16.33
C ALA A 316 27.71 2.21 -16.36
N ILE A 317 26.64 2.93 -16.04
CA ILE A 317 26.57 4.40 -15.97
C ILE A 317 26.65 4.89 -14.50
N GLN A 318 26.55 3.98 -13.53
CA GLN A 318 26.53 4.25 -12.08
C GLN A 318 27.89 4.04 -11.42
#